data_AF-Q5C3U2-F1
#
_entry.id   AF-Q5C3U2-F1
#
_cell.length_a   1.000
_cell.length_b   1.000
_cell.length_c   1.000
_cell.angle_alpha   90.00
_cell.angle_beta   90.00
_cell.angle_gamma   90.00
#
_symmetry.space_group_name_H-M   'P 1'
#
loop_
_entity.id
_entity.type
_entity.pdbx_description
1 polymer ?
#
loop_
_entity_poly.entity_id
_entity_poly.type
_entity_poly.pdbx_seq_one_letter_code
_entity_poly.pdbx_strand_id
1 'polypeptide(L)'
;PNYCISEKLIQRLADKIVSRGWRELGYRYVITDDCWSEMKRDPKTNKIVADHERFPNGMTNVGQYLHSKNLLFGIYLDYGTLTCEGYPGSMNYLELDARSIAEWKVDYIKMDGCNSLPNIQPEGYENFSRLLNTTGRSMVLSCSYPAYISWLENPNLIDWNRLKRNLNS
;
A
#
# COMPACT_ATOMS: atom_id res chain seq x y z
N PRO A 1 3.75 -0.20 23.70
CA PRO A 1 5.15 0.16 23.32
C PRO A 1 5.18 1.38 22.39
N ASN A 2 6.28 2.14 22.37
CA ASN A 2 6.39 3.38 21.59
C ASN A 2 6.92 3.21 20.16
N TYR A 3 7.45 2.03 19.80
CA TYR A 3 8.16 1.86 18.52
C TYR A 3 7.59 0.74 17.63
N CYS A 4 6.52 0.07 18.05
CA CYS A 4 5.84 -0.88 17.17
C CYS A 4 4.98 -0.16 16.11
N ILE A 5 4.85 -0.79 14.94
CA ILE A 5 3.97 -0.34 13.85
C ILE A 5 2.53 -0.32 14.37
N SER A 6 1.98 0.88 14.58
CA SER A 6 0.68 1.07 15.22
C SER A 6 0.05 2.40 14.85
N GLU A 7 -1.26 2.52 15.03
CA GLU A 7 -2.01 3.76 14.87
C GLU A 7 -1.38 4.91 15.68
N LYS A 8 -0.98 4.64 16.92
CA LYS A 8 -0.32 5.63 17.79
C LYS A 8 1.03 6.10 17.24
N LEU A 9 1.80 5.23 16.59
CA LEU A 9 3.06 5.62 15.95
C LEU A 9 2.78 6.57 14.78
N ILE A 10 1.83 6.22 13.93
CA ILE A 10 1.45 7.03 12.76
C ILE A 10 0.96 8.41 13.19
N GLN A 11 0.07 8.49 14.19
CA GLN A 11 -0.45 9.76 14.70
C GLN A 11 0.66 10.67 15.23
N ARG A 12 1.60 10.12 16.02
CA ARG A 12 2.74 10.89 16.54
C ARG A 12 3.64 11.39 15.42
N LEU A 13 3.91 10.58 14.40
CA LEU A 13 4.74 10.99 13.25
C LEU A 13 4.04 12.09 12.45
N ALA A 14 2.74 11.96 12.19
CA ALA A 14 1.92 12.97 11.53
C ALA A 14 1.96 14.32 12.29
N ASP A 15 1.80 14.29 13.62
CA ASP A 15 1.93 15.50 14.45
C ASP A 15 3.33 16.13 14.35
N LYS A 16 4.40 15.31 14.25
CA LYS A 16 5.76 15.82 14.06
C LYS A 16 6.01 16.38 12.66
N ILE A 17 5.42 15.79 11.61
CA ILE A 17 5.49 16.32 10.25
C ILE A 17 4.89 17.72 10.20
N VAL A 18 3.72 17.92 10.81
CA VAL A 18 3.04 19.23 10.85
C VAL A 18 3.78 20.20 11.77
N SER A 19 4.04 19.83 13.03
CA SER A 19 4.61 20.76 14.02
C SER A 19 6.05 21.20 13.72
N ARG A 20 6.77 20.47 12.85
CA ARG A 20 8.14 20.81 12.45
C ARG A 20 8.25 21.42 11.05
N GLY A 21 7.14 21.75 10.40
CA GLY A 21 7.15 22.44 9.12
C GLY A 21 7.39 21.55 7.89
N TRP A 22 7.47 20.22 8.05
CA TRP A 22 7.77 19.31 6.93
C TRP A 22 6.65 19.30 5.90
N ARG A 23 5.40 19.41 6.36
CA ARG A 23 4.24 19.49 5.46
C ARG A 23 4.34 20.71 4.53
N GLU A 24 4.74 21.86 5.08
CA GLU A 24 4.91 23.12 4.36
C GLU A 24 6.07 23.05 3.34
N LEU A 25 7.05 22.20 3.59
CA LEU A 25 8.13 21.88 2.65
C LEU A 25 7.74 20.80 1.61
N GLY A 26 6.50 20.32 1.62
CA GLY A 26 5.97 19.38 0.62
C GLY A 26 5.92 17.91 1.05
N TYR A 27 6.37 17.55 2.26
CA TYR A 27 6.30 16.19 2.77
C TYR A 27 4.87 15.88 3.26
N ARG A 28 4.04 15.34 2.37
CA ARG A 28 2.61 15.13 2.63
C ARG A 28 2.20 13.68 2.84
N TYR A 29 2.93 12.70 2.31
CA TYR A 29 2.56 11.29 2.42
C TYR A 29 3.10 10.68 3.72
N VAL A 30 2.22 9.96 4.43
CA VAL A 30 2.59 9.07 5.54
C VAL A 30 2.21 7.65 5.13
N ILE A 31 3.23 6.86 4.81
CA ILE A 31 3.07 5.51 4.24
C ILE A 31 3.34 4.49 5.33
N THR A 32 2.37 3.61 5.61
CA THR A 32 2.57 2.45 6.47
C THR A 32 3.10 1.31 5.62
N ASP A 33 4.32 0.85 5.91
CA ASP A 33 4.93 -0.28 5.19
C ASP A 33 4.38 -1.63 5.69
N ASP A 34 5.06 -2.74 5.42
CA ASP A 34 4.64 -4.10 5.78
C ASP A 34 4.32 -4.27 7.29
N CYS A 35 3.73 -5.41 7.66
CA CYS A 35 3.38 -5.82 9.01
C CYS A 35 2.25 -5.01 9.69
N TRP A 36 1.39 -4.32 8.94
CA TRP A 36 0.27 -3.55 9.53
C TRP A 36 -0.98 -4.41 9.79
N SER A 37 -1.15 -5.51 9.07
CA SER A 37 -2.35 -6.35 9.14
C SER A 37 -2.28 -7.43 10.22
N GLU A 38 -3.39 -8.11 10.45
CA GLU A 38 -3.40 -9.45 11.06
C GLU A 38 -2.65 -10.45 10.15
N MET A 39 -2.21 -11.56 10.75
CA MET A 39 -1.55 -12.66 10.02
C MET A 39 -2.51 -13.45 9.12
N LYS A 40 -3.82 -13.25 9.29
CA LYS A 40 -4.86 -13.94 8.52
C LYS A 40 -5.90 -12.92 8.05
N ARG A 41 -6.44 -13.15 6.85
CA ARG A 41 -7.62 -12.45 6.35
C ARG A 41 -8.83 -12.79 7.21
N ASP A 42 -9.82 -11.91 7.22
CA ASP A 42 -11.09 -12.18 7.85
C ASP A 42 -11.76 -13.42 7.20
N PRO A 43 -12.16 -14.44 7.98
CA PRO A 43 -12.60 -15.73 7.44
C PRO A 43 -13.97 -15.67 6.74
N LYS A 44 -14.75 -14.60 6.92
CA LYS A 44 -16.09 -14.45 6.32
C LYS A 44 -16.03 -13.64 5.03
N THR A 45 -15.25 -12.57 5.04
CA THR A 45 -15.18 -11.56 3.97
C THR A 45 -13.95 -11.70 3.09
N ASN A 46 -12.93 -12.44 3.54
CA ASN A 46 -11.59 -12.51 2.95
C ASN A 46 -10.84 -11.18 2.89
N LYS A 47 -11.34 -10.11 3.54
CA LYS A 47 -10.64 -8.82 3.58
C LYS A 47 -9.35 -8.94 4.38
N ILE A 48 -8.31 -8.21 3.97
CA ILE A 48 -7.19 -7.92 4.87
C ILE A 48 -7.75 -7.04 5.99
N VAL A 49 -7.43 -7.40 7.24
CA VAL A 49 -7.83 -6.64 8.42
C VAL A 49 -6.60 -6.10 9.12
N ALA A 50 -6.67 -4.86 9.60
CA ALA A 50 -5.61 -4.29 10.41
C ALA A 50 -5.51 -5.03 11.74
N ASP A 51 -4.30 -5.14 12.26
CA ASP A 51 -4.07 -5.75 13.57
C ASP A 51 -4.88 -5.05 14.66
N HIS A 52 -5.72 -5.81 15.37
CA HIS A 52 -6.71 -5.25 16.28
C HIS A 52 -6.10 -4.61 17.53
N GLU A 53 -4.90 -5.05 17.94
CA GLU A 53 -4.21 -4.47 19.09
C GLU A 53 -3.48 -3.19 18.71
N ARG A 54 -2.88 -3.16 17.51
CA ARG A 54 -2.04 -2.05 17.03
C ARG A 54 -2.84 -0.96 16.32
N PHE A 55 -3.99 -1.32 15.75
CA PHE A 55 -4.92 -0.45 15.03
C PHE A 55 -6.36 -0.66 15.53
N PRO A 56 -6.64 -0.40 16.83
CA PRO A 56 -7.94 -0.70 17.43
C PRO A 56 -9.10 0.09 16.78
N ASN A 57 -8.83 1.22 16.13
CA ASN A 57 -9.84 2.01 15.41
C ASN A 57 -9.86 1.74 13.89
N GLY A 58 -9.01 0.82 13.40
CA GLY A 58 -8.90 0.45 11.99
C GLY A 58 -8.28 1.50 11.08
N MET A 59 -8.03 1.11 9.82
CA MET A 59 -7.31 1.96 8.85
C MET A 59 -8.12 3.16 8.38
N THR A 60 -9.45 3.09 8.38
CA THR A 60 -10.29 4.26 8.08
C THR A 60 -10.01 5.41 9.04
N ASN A 61 -9.85 5.11 10.35
CA ASN A 61 -9.55 6.13 11.34
C ASN A 61 -8.14 6.72 11.15
N VAL A 62 -7.17 5.87 10.77
CA VAL A 62 -5.81 6.32 10.41
C VAL A 62 -5.87 7.31 9.24
N GLY A 63 -6.59 6.97 8.16
CA GLY A 63 -6.76 7.85 7.00
C GLY A 63 -7.42 9.18 7.38
N GLN A 64 -8.54 9.13 8.12
CA GLN A 64 -9.24 10.32 8.59
C GLN A 64 -8.36 11.24 9.45
N TYR A 65 -7.56 10.66 10.34
CA TYR A 65 -6.64 11.43 11.16
C TYR A 65 -5.59 12.13 10.30
N LEU A 66 -4.95 11.42 9.35
CA LEU A 66 -3.96 12.00 8.45
C LEU A 66 -4.56 13.12 7.59
N HIS A 67 -5.76 12.91 7.03
CA HIS A 67 -6.47 13.92 6.25
C HIS A 67 -6.83 15.15 7.07
N SER A 68 -7.20 14.99 8.34
CA SER A 68 -7.46 16.13 9.26
C SER A 68 -6.25 17.04 9.46
N LYS A 69 -5.04 16.51 9.23
CA LYS A 69 -3.76 17.21 9.30
C LYS A 69 -3.28 17.73 7.94
N ASN A 70 -4.10 17.61 6.88
CA ASN A 70 -3.75 17.90 5.50
C ASN A 70 -2.54 17.07 4.99
N LEU A 71 -2.40 15.86 5.52
CA LEU A 71 -1.47 14.82 5.06
C LEU A 71 -2.24 13.78 4.21
N LEU A 72 -1.50 12.94 3.50
CA LEU A 72 -2.00 11.90 2.61
C LEU A 72 -1.63 10.53 3.18
N PHE A 73 -2.54 9.58 3.07
CA PHE A 73 -2.44 8.25 3.67
C PHE A 73 -1.91 7.23 2.66
N GLY A 74 -0.77 6.60 2.98
CA GLY A 74 -0.23 5.50 2.21
C GLY A 74 -0.27 4.16 2.94
N ILE A 75 -0.42 3.08 2.18
CA ILE A 75 -0.43 1.71 2.69
C ILE A 75 0.40 0.77 1.83
N TYR A 76 0.90 -0.30 2.43
CA TYR A 76 1.60 -1.39 1.78
C TYR A 76 0.66 -2.54 1.45
N LEU A 77 0.84 -3.11 0.25
CA LEU A 77 0.32 -4.39 -0.19
C LEU A 77 1.44 -5.17 -0.89
N ASP A 78 1.23 -6.47 -1.08
CA ASP A 78 2.11 -7.32 -1.87
C ASP A 78 1.30 -8.05 -2.93
N TYR A 79 1.76 -8.07 -4.17
CA TYR A 79 1.10 -8.78 -5.27
C TYR A 79 1.13 -10.30 -5.04
N GLY A 80 2.08 -10.81 -4.27
CA GLY A 80 2.26 -12.22 -3.91
C GLY A 80 1.11 -12.88 -3.18
N THR A 81 1.32 -14.16 -2.87
CA THR A 81 0.42 -14.89 -1.96
C THR A 81 0.61 -14.46 -0.50
N LEU A 82 1.80 -13.98 -0.16
CA LEU A 82 2.18 -13.42 1.13
C LEU A 82 3.07 -12.19 0.93
N THR A 83 3.05 -11.27 1.90
CA THR A 83 4.03 -10.19 1.97
C THR A 83 5.43 -10.73 2.23
N CYS A 84 6.46 -9.89 2.09
CA CYS A 84 7.83 -10.30 2.39
C CYS A 84 7.99 -10.79 3.85
N GLU A 85 7.23 -10.24 4.78
CA GLU A 85 7.22 -10.64 6.20
C GLU A 85 6.16 -11.72 6.54
N GLY A 86 5.51 -12.31 5.52
CA GLY A 86 4.60 -13.45 5.71
C GLY A 86 3.15 -13.08 6.08
N TYR A 87 2.75 -11.82 5.92
CA TYR A 87 1.36 -11.37 6.07
C TYR A 87 0.54 -11.69 4.80
N PRO A 88 -0.80 -11.59 4.80
CA PRO A 88 -1.60 -11.91 3.63
C PRO A 88 -1.27 -11.04 2.40
N GLY A 89 -0.94 -11.68 1.27
CA GLY A 89 -0.73 -11.02 -0.03
C GLY A 89 -2.01 -10.94 -0.88
N SER A 90 -1.95 -10.19 -1.98
CA SER A 90 -3.10 -9.76 -2.78
C SER A 90 -3.34 -10.55 -4.08
N MET A 91 -2.48 -11.51 -4.47
CA MET A 91 -2.52 -12.19 -5.78
C MET A 91 -3.92 -12.66 -6.21
N ASN A 92 -4.68 -13.23 -5.27
CA ASN A 92 -6.01 -13.80 -5.50
C ASN A 92 -7.17 -12.90 -5.03
N TYR A 93 -6.85 -11.69 -4.59
CA TYR A 93 -7.78 -10.77 -3.92
C TYR A 93 -7.69 -9.33 -4.43
N LEU A 94 -7.04 -9.10 -5.59
CA LEU A 94 -6.76 -7.77 -6.12
C LEU A 94 -7.98 -6.83 -6.15
N GLU A 95 -9.13 -7.31 -6.63
CA GLU A 95 -10.35 -6.50 -6.70
C GLU A 95 -10.91 -6.18 -5.30
N LEU A 96 -10.91 -7.16 -4.40
CA LEU A 96 -11.35 -6.99 -3.02
C LEU A 96 -10.45 -6.01 -2.27
N ASP A 97 -9.15 -6.13 -2.43
CA ASP A 97 -8.16 -5.30 -1.75
C ASP A 97 -8.19 -3.87 -2.31
N ALA A 98 -8.34 -3.69 -3.63
CA ALA A 98 -8.53 -2.37 -4.26
C ALA A 98 -9.76 -1.65 -3.70
N ARG A 99 -10.90 -2.34 -3.56
CA ARG A 99 -12.11 -1.77 -2.94
C ARG A 99 -11.88 -1.43 -1.46
N SER A 100 -11.23 -2.32 -0.71
CA SER A 100 -11.01 -2.14 0.73
C SER A 100 -10.14 -0.91 1.02
N ILE A 101 -9.04 -0.71 0.28
CA ILE A 101 -8.17 0.46 0.50
C ILE A 101 -8.85 1.77 0.04
N ALA A 102 -9.71 1.72 -0.98
CA ALA A 102 -10.51 2.87 -1.40
C ALA A 102 -11.58 3.24 -0.35
N GLU A 103 -12.21 2.25 0.29
CA GLU A 103 -13.12 2.43 1.44
C GLU A 103 -12.40 3.15 2.59
N TRP A 104 -11.15 2.78 2.88
CA TRP A 104 -10.30 3.39 3.91
C TRP A 104 -9.72 4.74 3.52
N LYS A 105 -10.03 5.25 2.32
CA LYS A 105 -9.55 6.52 1.78
C LYS A 105 -8.01 6.60 1.67
N VAL A 106 -7.36 5.51 1.27
CA VAL A 106 -5.93 5.50 0.97
C VAL A 106 -5.62 6.40 -0.25
N ASP A 107 -4.49 7.11 -0.24
CA ASP A 107 -4.02 7.99 -1.32
C ASP A 107 -2.79 7.43 -2.04
N TYR A 108 -2.09 6.46 -1.45
CA TYR A 108 -0.86 5.88 -1.96
C TYR A 108 -0.76 4.40 -1.64
N ILE A 109 -0.38 3.57 -2.61
CA ILE A 109 -0.14 2.15 -2.44
C ILE A 109 1.31 1.86 -2.83
N LYS A 110 2.10 1.33 -1.89
CA LYS A 110 3.30 0.57 -2.24
C LYS A 110 2.87 -0.87 -2.52
N MET A 111 3.09 -1.36 -3.72
CA MET A 111 2.82 -2.75 -4.10
C MET A 111 4.14 -3.49 -4.27
N ASP A 112 4.45 -4.38 -3.33
CA ASP A 112 5.61 -5.28 -3.41
C ASP A 112 5.31 -6.57 -4.15
N GLY A 113 6.33 -7.39 -4.37
CA GLY A 113 6.25 -8.57 -5.25
C GLY A 113 6.82 -9.85 -4.65
N CYS A 114 6.99 -9.94 -3.33
CA CYS A 114 7.46 -11.17 -2.69
C CYS A 114 6.47 -12.32 -2.95
N ASN A 115 6.91 -13.58 -2.79
CA ASN A 115 6.03 -14.76 -2.93
C ASN A 115 5.21 -14.80 -4.24
N SER A 116 5.78 -14.29 -5.33
CA SER A 116 5.24 -14.35 -6.69
C SER A 116 6.35 -14.64 -7.70
N LEU A 117 6.01 -15.18 -8.86
CA LEU A 117 6.98 -15.34 -9.93
C LEU A 117 7.20 -13.99 -10.63
N PRO A 118 8.44 -13.55 -10.88
CA PRO A 118 8.69 -12.24 -11.49
C PRO A 118 8.00 -12.02 -12.84
N ASN A 119 7.81 -13.07 -13.64
CA ASN A 119 7.21 -12.98 -14.97
C ASN A 119 5.69 -12.67 -14.96
N ILE A 120 4.99 -12.92 -13.85
CA ILE A 120 3.55 -12.62 -13.74
C ILE A 120 3.27 -11.24 -13.13
N GLN A 121 4.27 -10.64 -12.46
CA GLN A 121 4.09 -9.36 -11.77
C GLN A 121 3.70 -8.21 -12.72
N PRO A 122 4.29 -8.02 -13.92
CA PRO A 122 3.91 -6.91 -14.79
C PRO A 122 2.40 -6.89 -15.14
N GLU A 123 1.80 -8.05 -15.36
CA GLU A 123 0.36 -8.19 -15.62
C GLU A 123 -0.47 -8.04 -14.36
N GLY A 124 -0.04 -8.63 -13.25
CA GLY A 124 -0.67 -8.46 -11.95
C GLY A 124 -0.82 -6.99 -11.53
N TYR A 125 0.27 -6.23 -11.66
CA TYR A 125 0.30 -4.81 -11.30
C TYR A 125 -0.54 -3.95 -12.25
N GLU A 126 -0.53 -4.26 -13.56
CA GLU A 126 -1.41 -3.58 -14.51
C GLU A 126 -2.89 -3.84 -14.21
N ASN A 127 -3.24 -5.10 -13.92
CA ASN A 127 -4.60 -5.44 -13.52
C ASN A 127 -5.00 -4.68 -12.24
N PHE A 128 -4.12 -4.63 -11.25
CA PHE A 128 -4.37 -3.88 -10.02
C PHE A 128 -4.56 -2.38 -10.28
N SER A 129 -3.72 -1.75 -11.12
CA SER A 129 -3.89 -0.35 -11.53
C SER A 129 -5.28 -0.10 -12.16
N ARG A 130 -5.74 -0.99 -13.05
CA ARG A 130 -7.10 -0.88 -13.61
C ARG A 130 -8.18 -1.00 -12.53
N LEU A 131 -8.04 -1.95 -11.61
CA LEU A 131 -8.97 -2.14 -10.50
C LEU A 131 -9.02 -0.92 -9.58
N LEU A 132 -7.88 -0.29 -9.28
CA LEU A 132 -7.83 0.97 -8.53
C LEU A 132 -8.66 2.07 -9.22
N ASN A 133 -8.54 2.22 -10.54
CA ASN A 133 -9.32 3.19 -11.29
C ASN A 133 -10.83 2.94 -11.19
N THR A 134 -11.27 1.67 -11.17
CA THR A 134 -12.71 1.35 -11.03
C THR A 134 -13.31 1.77 -9.69
N THR A 135 -12.49 2.01 -8.66
CA THR A 135 -12.96 2.47 -7.35
C THR A 135 -13.43 3.94 -7.36
N GLY A 136 -13.06 4.71 -8.39
CA GLY A 136 -13.35 6.14 -8.49
C GLY A 136 -12.51 7.02 -7.56
N ARG A 137 -11.55 6.46 -6.82
CA ARG A 137 -10.60 7.21 -6.00
C ARG A 137 -9.23 7.25 -6.68
N SER A 138 -8.71 8.45 -6.93
CA SER A 138 -7.34 8.61 -7.41
C SER A 138 -6.36 8.22 -6.30
N MET A 139 -5.45 7.31 -6.62
CA MET A 139 -4.48 6.73 -5.69
C MET A 139 -3.17 6.49 -6.40
N VAL A 140 -2.07 6.96 -5.85
CA VAL A 140 -0.74 6.71 -6.43
C VAL A 140 -0.39 5.23 -6.26
N LEU A 141 -0.08 4.54 -7.34
CA LEU A 141 0.46 3.18 -7.29
C LEU A 141 1.98 3.22 -7.47
N SER A 142 2.72 2.77 -6.47
CA SER A 142 4.18 2.58 -6.50
C SER A 142 4.52 1.12 -6.72
N CYS A 143 5.09 0.82 -7.89
CA CYS A 143 5.33 -0.55 -8.33
C CYS A 143 6.77 -1.01 -8.02
N SER A 144 6.92 -2.07 -7.21
CA SER A 144 8.23 -2.68 -6.96
C SER A 144 8.66 -3.71 -8.00
N TYR A 145 7.76 -4.20 -8.88
CA TYR A 145 8.07 -5.34 -9.76
C TYR A 145 9.37 -5.22 -10.58
N PRO A 146 9.82 -4.02 -11.02
CA PRO A 146 11.12 -3.88 -11.64
C PRO A 146 12.26 -4.46 -10.80
N ALA A 147 12.25 -4.22 -9.47
CA ALA A 147 13.29 -4.68 -8.56
C ALA A 147 13.35 -6.21 -8.39
N TYR A 148 12.28 -6.93 -8.74
CA TYR A 148 12.22 -8.41 -8.68
C TYR A 148 12.71 -9.08 -9.97
N ILE A 149 13.08 -8.27 -10.97
CA ILE A 149 13.69 -8.71 -12.22
C ILE A 149 15.15 -8.24 -12.17
N SER A 150 16.12 -9.02 -12.70
CA SER A 150 17.53 -8.58 -12.81
C SER A 150 17.72 -7.47 -13.87
N TRP A 151 16.96 -6.39 -13.79
CA TRP A 151 16.92 -5.32 -14.80
C TRP A 151 18.22 -4.54 -14.90
N LEU A 152 19.03 -4.53 -13.83
CA LEU A 152 20.39 -3.98 -13.86
C LEU A 152 21.30 -4.78 -14.79
N GLU A 153 21.05 -6.09 -14.95
CA GLU A 153 21.81 -6.96 -15.84
C GLU A 153 21.28 -6.89 -17.28
N ASN A 154 19.96 -6.72 -17.45
CA ASN A 154 19.35 -6.55 -18.77
C ASN A 154 18.09 -5.65 -18.71
N PRO A 155 18.21 -4.36 -19.10
CA PRO A 155 17.10 -3.41 -19.02
C PRO A 155 15.97 -3.69 -20.03
N ASN A 156 16.20 -4.54 -21.03
CA ASN A 156 15.18 -4.94 -22.00
C ASN A 156 14.19 -5.97 -21.44
N LEU A 157 14.44 -6.50 -20.24
CA LEU A 157 13.51 -7.41 -19.56
C LEU A 157 12.28 -6.67 -19.01
N ILE A 158 12.31 -5.34 -18.97
CA ILE A 158 11.23 -4.50 -18.47
C ILE A 158 10.63 -3.68 -19.60
N ASP A 159 9.31 -3.79 -19.76
CA ASP A 159 8.55 -2.81 -20.55
C ASP A 159 8.35 -1.53 -19.72
N TRP A 160 9.30 -0.60 -19.85
CA TRP A 160 9.26 0.70 -19.18
C TRP A 160 8.06 1.55 -19.59
N ASN A 161 7.52 1.34 -20.80
CA ASN A 161 6.32 2.04 -21.24
C ASN A 161 5.09 1.53 -20.50
N ARG A 162 4.99 0.21 -20.28
CA ARG A 162 3.95 -0.39 -19.44
C ARG A 162 4.03 0.13 -18.01
N LEU A 163 5.23 0.16 -17.43
CA LEU A 163 5.42 0.72 -16.08
C LEU A 163 4.90 2.16 -15.99
N LYS A 164 5.31 3.04 -16.92
CA LYS A 164 4.90 4.45 -16.92
C LYS A 164 3.38 4.64 -17.03
N ARG A 165 2.68 3.79 -17.78
CA ARG A 165 1.22 3.82 -17.90
C ARG A 165 0.52 3.45 -16.60
N ASN A 166 1.09 2.51 -15.84
CA ASN A 166 0.48 1.99 -14.60
C ASN A 166 0.77 2.85 -13.37
N LEU A 167 1.82 3.69 -13.39
CA LEU A 167 2.27 4.50 -12.26
C LEU A 167 1.58 5.89 -12.15
N ASN A 168 0.71 6.27 -13.09
CA ASN A 168 0.17 7.64 -13.22
C ASN A 168 -1.36 7.72 -13.38
N SER A 169 -2.11 6.77 -12.84
CA SER A 169 -3.58 6.77 -12.90
C SER A 169 -4.21 7.13 -11.55
#